data_AF-A0A9N9JFP6-F1
#
_entry.id   AF-A0A9N9JFP6-F1
#
_cell.length_a   1.000
_cell.length_b   1.000
_cell.length_c   1.000
_cell.angle_alpha   90.00
_cell.angle_beta   90.00
_cell.angle_gamma   90.00
#
_symmetry.space_group_name_H-M   'P 1'
#
loop_
_entity.id
_entity.type
_entity.pdbx_description
1 polymer ?
#
loop_
_entity_poly.entity_id
_entity_poly.type
_entity_poly.pdbx_seq_one_letter_code
_entity_poly.pdbx_strand_id
1 'polypeptide(L)'
;IFSVENNISLVDIFISADEIELLELCKQLKKCLLEIESAWKFPKDFITLCQHNDADLYNVAFDLVCKNPKTVFESEEFLKMEEDHLIRFLKSDDLRLDEFVIWKYLVKWGVKNSSILTNDLAKWESTDFKKLEKTIHNCIPHIRFFQMSLHELRLVKTQYKNILPDLSDEIL
;
A
#
# COMPACT_ATOMS: atom_id res chain seq x y z
N ILE A 1 14.45 -32.18 14.86
CA ILE A 1 14.58 -30.87 15.53
C ILE A 1 14.34 -29.82 14.44
N PHE A 2 13.09 -29.39 14.28
CA PHE A 2 12.76 -28.25 13.41
C PHE A 2 12.60 -27.04 14.33
N SER A 3 13.65 -26.24 14.45
CA SER A 3 13.62 -24.98 15.20
C SER A 3 14.25 -23.87 14.38
N VAL A 4 13.42 -23.23 13.56
CA VAL A 4 13.40 -21.79 13.28
C VAL A 4 11.92 -21.49 13.01
N GLU A 5 11.42 -20.36 13.50
CA GLU A 5 10.04 -19.88 13.37
C GLU A 5 9.42 -20.13 11.97
N ASN A 6 8.62 -21.19 11.82
CA ASN A 6 7.93 -21.47 10.56
C ASN A 6 6.71 -20.53 10.42
N ASN A 7 6.96 -19.31 9.96
CA ASN A 7 5.94 -18.30 9.66
C ASN A 7 5.30 -18.53 8.28
N ILE A 8 5.03 -19.79 7.94
CA ILE A 8 4.37 -20.21 6.70
C ILE A 8 2.86 -19.91 6.84
N SER A 9 2.27 -19.23 5.86
CA SER A 9 0.84 -18.93 5.81
C SER A 9 0.09 -19.86 4.87
N LEU A 10 -1.24 -19.83 4.92
CA LEU A 10 -2.06 -20.56 3.96
C LEU A 10 -1.91 -19.99 2.54
N VAL A 11 -1.59 -18.69 2.41
CA VAL A 11 -1.25 -18.06 1.14
C VAL A 11 0.07 -18.62 0.60
N ASP A 12 1.11 -18.75 1.43
CA ASP A 12 2.37 -19.36 1.01
C ASP A 12 2.16 -20.79 0.48
N ILE A 13 1.36 -21.59 1.19
CA ILE A 13 1.03 -22.96 0.77
C ILE A 13 0.19 -22.97 -0.51
N PHE A 14 -0.78 -22.05 -0.63
CA PHE A 14 -1.61 -21.92 -1.82
C PHE A 14 -0.77 -21.62 -3.06
N ILE A 15 0.12 -20.63 -2.98
CA ILE A 15 1.01 -20.23 -4.09
C ILE A 15 1.92 -21.39 -4.48
N SER A 16 2.58 -22.04 -3.51
CA SER A 16 3.42 -23.20 -3.81
C SER A 16 2.61 -24.35 -4.42
N ALA A 17 1.38 -24.60 -3.97
CA ALA A 17 0.51 -25.63 -4.53
C ALA A 17 0.06 -25.30 -5.97
N ASP A 18 -0.19 -24.02 -6.26
CA ASP A 18 -0.56 -23.53 -7.59
C ASP A 18 0.61 -23.69 -8.57
N GLU A 19 1.83 -23.32 -8.16
CA GLU A 19 3.06 -23.47 -8.95
C GLU A 19 3.36 -24.91 -9.39
N ILE A 20 2.96 -25.90 -8.58
CA ILE A 20 3.15 -27.33 -8.89
C ILE A 20 1.83 -28.03 -9.31
N GLU A 21 0.80 -27.25 -9.66
CA GLU A 21 -0.47 -27.72 -10.22
C GLU A 21 -1.26 -28.69 -9.33
N LEU A 22 -1.21 -28.54 -8.01
CA LEU A 22 -2.02 -29.33 -7.06
C LEU A 22 -3.44 -28.78 -6.93
N LEU A 23 -4.22 -28.86 -8.01
CA LEU A 23 -5.51 -28.20 -8.18
C LEU A 23 -6.52 -28.43 -7.04
N GLU A 24 -6.64 -29.66 -6.52
CA GLU A 24 -7.58 -29.97 -5.44
C GLU A 24 -7.16 -29.31 -4.11
N LEU A 25 -5.86 -29.22 -3.85
CA LEU A 25 -5.33 -28.52 -2.68
C LEU A 25 -5.55 -27.00 -2.83
N CYS A 26 -5.28 -26.44 -4.01
CA CYS A 26 -5.55 -25.02 -4.31
C CYS A 26 -7.02 -24.68 -4.05
N LYS A 27 -7.95 -25.53 -4.52
CA LYS A 27 -9.38 -25.35 -4.30
C LYS A 27 -9.76 -25.34 -2.81
N GLN A 28 -9.19 -26.24 -2.02
CA GLN A 28 -9.45 -26.32 -0.58
C GLN A 28 -8.88 -25.11 0.18
N LEU A 29 -7.65 -24.70 -0.14
CA LEU A 29 -7.00 -23.55 0.48
C LEU A 29 -7.69 -22.24 0.12
N LYS A 30 -8.05 -22.07 -1.16
CA LYS A 30 -8.80 -20.90 -1.65
C LYS A 30 -10.14 -20.78 -0.94
N LYS A 31 -10.90 -21.88 -0.81
CA LYS A 31 -12.15 -21.88 -0.04
C LYS A 31 -11.94 -21.41 1.40
N CYS A 32 -10.91 -21.93 2.07
CA CYS A 32 -10.56 -21.54 3.44
C CYS A 32 -10.27 -20.03 3.57
N LEU A 33 -9.43 -19.49 2.67
CA LEU A 33 -9.06 -18.07 2.65
C LEU A 33 -10.23 -17.15 2.32
N LEU A 34 -11.16 -17.59 1.47
CA LEU A 34 -12.36 -16.81 1.11
C LEU A 34 -13.40 -16.77 2.24
N GLU A 35 -13.49 -17.81 3.06
CA GLU A 35 -14.53 -17.95 4.10
C GLU A 35 -14.08 -17.48 5.50
N ILE A 36 -12.76 -17.48 5.79
CA ILE A 36 -12.24 -17.31 7.14
C ILE A 36 -11.27 -16.11 7.18
N GLU A 37 -11.73 -14.95 7.66
CA GLU A 37 -10.88 -13.75 7.77
C GLU A 37 -9.63 -13.97 8.66
N SER A 38 -9.72 -14.80 9.70
CA SER A 38 -8.57 -15.12 10.57
C SER A 38 -7.55 -16.09 9.95
N ALA A 39 -7.83 -16.63 8.76
CA ALA A 39 -6.87 -17.45 8.02
C ALA A 39 -5.71 -16.62 7.44
N TRP A 40 -5.93 -15.31 7.30
CA TRP A 40 -4.99 -14.36 6.73
C TRP A 40 -3.94 -13.90 7.74
N LYS A 41 -2.68 -13.88 7.31
CA LYS A 41 -1.54 -13.31 8.04
C LYS A 41 -1.09 -12.01 7.40
N PHE A 42 -1.84 -10.94 7.64
CA PHE A 42 -1.41 -9.59 7.26
C PHE A 42 -0.20 -9.12 8.08
N PRO A 43 0.66 -8.25 7.53
CA PRO A 43 0.62 -7.70 6.16
C PRO A 43 1.16 -8.65 5.09
N LYS A 44 1.95 -9.66 5.50
CA LYS A 44 2.74 -10.52 4.61
C LYS A 44 1.89 -11.12 3.49
N ASP A 45 0.78 -11.75 3.84
CA ASP A 45 -0.07 -12.47 2.90
C ASP A 45 -0.62 -11.57 1.78
N PHE A 46 -0.98 -10.33 2.11
CA PHE A 46 -1.42 -9.36 1.11
C PHE A 46 -0.31 -9.02 0.14
N ILE A 47 0.88 -8.71 0.65
CA ILE A 47 2.03 -8.32 -0.17
C ILE A 47 2.50 -9.49 -1.04
N THR A 48 2.46 -10.72 -0.52
CA THR A 48 2.72 -11.92 -1.32
C THR A 48 1.68 -12.08 -2.44
N LEU A 49 0.38 -11.87 -2.14
CA LEU A 49 -0.66 -11.92 -3.17
C LEU A 49 -0.57 -10.82 -4.21
N CYS A 50 -0.07 -9.63 -3.88
CA CYS A 50 0.19 -8.59 -4.89
C CYS A 50 1.14 -9.07 -6.00
N GLN A 51 1.97 -10.09 -5.71
CA GLN A 51 2.92 -10.69 -6.65
C GLN A 51 2.34 -11.93 -7.35
N HIS A 52 1.14 -12.37 -6.97
CA HIS A 52 0.48 -13.57 -7.47
C HIS A 52 -0.87 -13.24 -8.14
N ASN A 53 -1.10 -13.75 -9.34
CA ASN A 53 -2.26 -13.36 -10.16
C ASN A 53 -3.58 -14.09 -9.79
N ASP A 54 -3.88 -14.34 -8.51
CA ASP A 54 -5.20 -14.86 -8.10
C ASP A 54 -6.16 -13.71 -7.75
N ALA A 55 -7.03 -13.36 -8.69
CA ALA A 55 -7.92 -12.21 -8.58
C ALA A 55 -8.93 -12.32 -7.42
N ASP A 56 -9.45 -13.52 -7.13
CA ASP A 56 -10.48 -13.69 -6.10
C ASP A 56 -9.89 -13.49 -4.71
N LEU A 57 -8.74 -14.13 -4.43
CA LEU A 57 -8.03 -13.97 -3.17
C LEU A 57 -7.53 -12.54 -3.01
N TYR A 58 -7.01 -11.93 -4.06
CA TYR A 58 -6.55 -10.55 -4.03
C TYR A 58 -7.70 -9.58 -3.72
N ASN A 59 -8.90 -9.77 -4.29
CA ASN A 59 -10.06 -8.92 -4.00
C ASN A 59 -10.52 -9.03 -2.54
N VAL A 60 -10.62 -10.25 -2.01
CA VAL A 60 -10.97 -10.44 -0.59
C VAL A 60 -9.92 -9.83 0.32
N ALA A 61 -8.64 -10.05 0.04
CA ALA A 61 -7.55 -9.47 0.82
C ALA A 61 -7.57 -7.93 0.75
N PHE A 62 -7.80 -7.36 -0.43
CA PHE A 62 -7.94 -5.92 -0.64
C PHE A 62 -9.07 -5.33 0.21
N ASP A 63 -10.25 -5.96 0.21
CA ASP A 63 -11.40 -5.52 1.01
C ASP A 63 -11.11 -5.58 2.52
N LEU A 64 -10.39 -6.61 2.97
CA LEU A 64 -9.94 -6.72 4.37
C LEU A 64 -8.98 -5.59 4.75
N VAL A 65 -8.05 -5.24 3.87
CA VAL A 65 -7.15 -4.10 4.08
C VAL A 65 -7.93 -2.79 4.06
N CYS A 66 -8.86 -2.58 3.13
CA CYS A 66 -9.71 -1.38 3.13
C CYS A 66 -10.49 -1.19 4.44
N LYS A 67 -10.99 -2.29 5.04
CA LYS A 67 -11.68 -2.27 6.34
C LYS A 67 -10.74 -1.96 7.52
N ASN A 68 -9.48 -2.40 7.47
CA ASN A 68 -8.48 -2.19 8.51
C ASN A 68 -7.08 -1.87 7.95
N PRO A 69 -6.89 -0.67 7.36
CA PRO A 69 -5.72 -0.37 6.52
C PRO A 69 -4.41 -0.35 7.30
N LYS A 70 -4.47 -0.05 8.61
CA LYS A 70 -3.29 -0.05 9.47
C LYS A 70 -2.54 -1.38 9.49
N THR A 71 -3.25 -2.49 9.26
CA THR A 71 -2.62 -3.83 9.18
C THR A 71 -1.56 -3.94 8.10
N VAL A 72 -1.67 -3.14 7.03
CA VAL A 72 -0.70 -3.07 5.94
C VAL A 72 0.08 -1.77 5.99
N PHE A 73 -0.58 -0.61 6.01
CA PHE A 73 0.07 0.70 5.84
C PHE A 73 1.10 1.05 6.93
N GLU A 74 0.95 0.53 8.16
CA GLU A 74 1.93 0.74 9.24
C GLU A 74 3.16 -0.17 9.14
N SER A 75 3.13 -1.17 8.27
CA SER A 75 4.15 -2.20 8.18
C SER A 75 5.33 -1.81 7.28
N GLU A 76 6.45 -2.54 7.41
CA GLU A 76 7.61 -2.36 6.53
C GLU A 76 7.41 -3.08 5.19
N GLU A 77 6.54 -4.09 5.14
CA GLU A 77 6.14 -4.79 3.91
C GLU A 77 5.34 -3.88 2.97
N PHE A 78 4.54 -2.93 3.49
CA PHE A 78 3.88 -1.92 2.67
C PHE A 78 4.86 -1.13 1.80
N LEU A 79 6.07 -0.86 2.29
CA LEU A 79 7.09 -0.13 1.54
C LEU A 79 7.61 -0.88 0.29
N LYS A 80 7.32 -2.19 0.19
CA LYS A 80 7.67 -3.06 -0.94
C LYS A 80 6.55 -3.19 -1.97
N MET A 81 5.37 -2.62 -1.69
CA MET A 81 4.21 -2.69 -2.57
C MET A 81 4.48 -1.96 -3.88
N GLU A 82 4.02 -2.53 -5.00
CA GLU A 82 4.11 -1.90 -6.31
C GLU A 82 3.12 -0.75 -6.46
N GLU A 83 3.45 0.23 -7.31
CA GLU A 83 2.68 1.47 -7.51
C GLU A 83 1.22 1.20 -7.89
N ASP A 84 0.94 0.22 -8.76
CA ASP A 84 -0.42 -0.08 -9.21
C ASP A 84 -1.36 -0.49 -8.07
N HIS A 85 -0.83 -1.21 -7.08
CA HIS A 85 -1.59 -1.64 -5.90
C HIS A 85 -1.89 -0.44 -4.99
N LEU A 86 -0.92 0.48 -4.84
CA LEU A 86 -1.15 1.75 -4.14
C LEU A 86 -2.22 2.57 -4.85
N ILE A 87 -2.11 2.76 -6.16
CA ILE A 87 -3.11 3.49 -6.96
C ILE A 87 -4.51 2.88 -6.78
N ARG A 88 -4.62 1.54 -6.72
CA ARG A 88 -5.90 0.87 -6.43
C ARG A 88 -6.45 1.28 -5.07
N PHE A 89 -5.62 1.34 -4.02
CA PHE A 89 -6.05 1.83 -2.71
C PHE A 89 -6.46 3.30 -2.73
N LEU A 90 -5.67 4.17 -3.38
CA LEU A 90 -5.95 5.61 -3.45
C LEU A 90 -7.28 5.91 -4.19
N LYS A 91 -7.63 5.09 -5.19
CA LYS A 91 -8.92 5.18 -5.90
C LYS A 91 -10.11 4.66 -5.11
N SER A 92 -9.89 3.90 -4.03
CA SER A 92 -10.97 3.24 -3.30
C SER A 92 -11.69 4.20 -2.37
N ASP A 93 -13.02 4.27 -2.45
CA ASP A 93 -13.85 4.98 -1.48
C ASP A 93 -14.02 4.17 -0.18
N ASP A 94 -13.71 2.87 -0.21
CA ASP A 94 -13.86 1.95 0.92
C ASP A 94 -12.64 1.93 1.86
N LEU A 95 -11.54 2.59 1.49
CA LEU A 95 -10.34 2.68 2.30
C LEU A 95 -10.60 3.52 3.56
N ARG A 96 -10.64 2.87 4.72
CA ARG A 96 -10.94 3.52 6.01
C ARG A 96 -9.71 4.20 6.62
N LEU A 97 -9.16 5.19 5.93
CA LEU A 97 -8.01 5.97 6.38
C LEU A 97 -8.19 7.44 6.00
N ASP A 98 -7.85 8.36 6.91
CA ASP A 98 -7.95 9.80 6.64
C ASP A 98 -7.01 10.21 5.50
N GLU A 99 -7.44 11.10 4.62
CA GLU A 99 -6.71 11.47 3.42
C GLU A 99 -5.31 12.05 3.73
N PHE A 100 -5.19 12.83 4.80
CA PHE A 100 -3.88 13.35 5.24
C PHE A 100 -2.94 12.22 5.73
N VAL A 101 -3.49 11.17 6.31
CA VAL A 101 -2.71 9.99 6.73
C VAL A 101 -2.31 9.15 5.51
N ILE A 102 -3.20 9.00 4.53
CA ILE A 102 -2.90 8.39 3.22
C ILE A 102 -1.70 9.12 2.58
N TRP A 103 -1.75 10.45 2.50
CA TRP A 103 -0.65 11.27 1.97
C TRP A 103 0.68 10.99 2.67
N LYS A 104 0.68 10.90 4.00
CA LYS A 104 1.89 10.61 4.79
C LYS A 104 2.48 9.23 4.47
N TYR A 105 1.64 8.20 4.30
CA TYR A 105 2.12 6.88 3.90
C TYR A 105 2.62 6.86 2.46
N LEU A 106 1.95 7.55 1.54
CA LEU A 106 2.42 7.70 0.15
C LEU A 106 3.80 8.36 0.10
N VAL A 107 4.03 9.43 0.87
CA VAL A 107 5.36 10.04 0.98
C VAL A 107 6.37 9.08 1.60
N LYS A 108 6.02 8.35 2.67
CA LYS A 108 6.92 7.35 3.28
C LYS A 108 7.34 6.28 2.25
N TRP A 109 6.38 5.76 1.48
CA TRP A 109 6.62 4.82 0.40
C TRP A 109 7.49 5.43 -0.71
N GLY A 110 7.16 6.64 -1.14
CA GLY A 110 7.89 7.35 -2.18
C GLY A 110 9.34 7.63 -1.80
N VAL A 111 9.61 8.03 -0.55
CA VAL A 111 10.97 8.28 -0.04
C VAL A 111 11.81 7.01 -0.07
N LYS A 112 11.23 5.88 0.38
CA LYS A 112 11.88 4.57 0.34
C LYS A 112 12.21 4.15 -1.10
N ASN A 113 11.27 4.32 -2.04
CA ASN A 113 11.40 3.86 -3.42
C ASN A 113 12.14 4.87 -4.33
N SER A 114 12.38 6.08 -3.86
CA SER A 114 13.21 7.11 -4.53
C SER A 114 14.70 7.06 -4.13
N SER A 115 15.09 6.13 -3.26
CA SER A 115 16.45 6.05 -2.69
C SER A 115 16.91 7.34 -2.00
N ILE A 116 15.99 8.08 -1.38
CA ILE A 116 16.31 9.27 -0.58
C ILE A 116 16.83 8.81 0.78
N LEU A 117 17.99 9.32 1.20
CA LEU A 117 18.75 8.78 2.33
C LEU A 117 18.18 9.16 3.71
N THR A 118 17.26 10.13 3.76
CA THR A 118 16.72 10.65 5.01
C THR A 118 15.26 11.04 4.90
N ASN A 119 14.49 10.80 5.97
CA ASN A 119 13.11 11.28 6.11
C ASN A 119 13.03 12.73 6.62
N ASP A 120 14.17 13.36 6.93
CA ASP A 120 14.24 14.73 7.42
C ASP A 120 14.19 15.72 6.26
N LEU A 121 13.01 16.29 6.03
CA LEU A 121 12.76 17.28 4.96
C LEU A 121 13.71 18.47 4.99
N ALA A 122 14.24 18.86 6.17
CA ALA A 122 15.16 19.98 6.27
C ALA A 122 16.53 19.68 5.62
N LYS A 123 16.85 18.41 5.40
CA LYS A 123 18.08 17.93 4.76
C LYS A 123 17.92 17.64 3.28
N TRP A 124 16.72 17.81 2.72
CA TRP A 124 16.46 17.47 1.33
C TRP A 124 17.00 18.53 0.38
N GLU A 125 17.67 18.07 -0.67
CA GLU A 125 18.07 18.91 -1.79
C GLU A 125 16.96 18.98 -2.85
N SER A 126 17.07 19.94 -3.78
CA SER A 126 16.12 20.04 -4.91
C SER A 126 16.02 18.74 -5.72
N THR A 127 17.13 17.99 -5.80
CA THR A 127 17.20 16.68 -6.46
C THR A 127 16.36 15.62 -5.75
N ASP A 128 16.28 15.63 -4.41
CA ASP A 128 15.46 14.70 -3.63
C ASP A 128 13.97 14.95 -3.87
N PHE A 129 13.54 16.21 -3.89
CA PHE A 129 12.16 16.55 -4.25
C PHE A 129 11.79 16.06 -5.65
N LYS A 130 12.67 16.24 -6.64
CA LYS A 130 12.44 15.75 -8.02
C LYS A 130 12.36 14.23 -8.09
N LYS A 131 13.19 13.51 -7.32
CA LYS A 131 13.11 12.04 -7.26
C LYS A 131 11.80 11.59 -6.64
N LEU A 132 11.38 12.21 -5.53
CA LEU A 132 10.10 11.89 -4.90
C LEU A 132 8.94 12.14 -5.86
N GLU A 133 8.89 13.33 -6.47
CA GLU A 133 7.84 13.73 -7.42
C GLU A 133 7.70 12.68 -8.51
N LYS A 134 8.80 12.30 -9.15
CA LYS A 134 8.80 11.28 -10.20
C LYS A 134 8.25 9.93 -9.70
N THR A 135 8.58 9.53 -8.49
CA THR A 135 8.18 8.23 -7.91
C THR A 135 6.70 8.19 -7.53
N ILE A 136 6.12 9.30 -7.08
CA ILE A 136 4.71 9.34 -6.67
C ILE A 136 3.81 10.08 -7.67
N HIS A 137 4.35 10.43 -8.85
CA HIS A 137 3.68 11.26 -9.84
C HIS A 137 2.29 10.72 -10.20
N ASN A 138 2.18 9.41 -10.49
CA ASN A 138 0.89 8.83 -10.89
C ASN A 138 -0.04 8.57 -9.69
N CYS A 139 0.48 8.60 -8.47
CA CYS A 139 -0.32 8.48 -7.25
C CYS A 139 -0.99 9.81 -6.87
N ILE A 140 -0.33 10.95 -7.10
CA ILE A 140 -0.83 12.27 -6.67
C ILE A 140 -2.25 12.58 -7.19
N PRO A 141 -2.62 12.34 -8.46
CA PRO A 141 -3.97 12.59 -8.96
C PRO A 141 -5.08 11.79 -8.28
N HIS A 142 -4.73 10.78 -7.48
CA HIS A 142 -5.67 9.95 -6.75
C HIS A 142 -5.82 10.35 -5.28
N ILE A 143 -5.08 11.37 -4.83
CA ILE A 143 -5.24 11.96 -3.51
C ILE A 143 -6.38 12.96 -3.52
N ARG A 144 -7.35 12.77 -2.63
CA ARG A 144 -8.55 13.61 -2.50
C ARG A 144 -8.27 14.80 -1.59
N PHE A 145 -7.38 15.72 -1.98
CA PHE A 145 -6.97 16.85 -1.13
C PHE A 145 -8.13 17.67 -0.55
N PHE A 146 -9.28 17.74 -1.24
CA PHE A 146 -10.51 18.37 -0.76
C PHE A 146 -11.10 17.74 0.52
N GLN A 147 -10.74 16.50 0.84
CA GLN A 147 -11.12 15.81 2.08
C GLN A 147 -10.19 16.14 3.26
N MET A 148 -9.05 16.80 3.02
CA MET A 148 -8.17 17.26 4.08
C MET A 148 -8.69 18.56 4.71
N SER A 149 -8.39 18.77 6.00
CA SER A 149 -8.64 20.06 6.63
C SER A 149 -7.76 21.17 6.01
N LEU A 150 -8.20 22.42 6.13
CA LEU A 150 -7.40 23.58 5.67
C LEU A 150 -6.00 23.63 6.30
N HIS A 151 -5.86 23.17 7.55
CA HIS A 151 -4.57 23.12 8.22
C HIS A 151 -3.64 22.07 7.58
N GLU A 152 -4.16 20.87 7.32
CA GLU A 152 -3.42 19.79 6.67
C GLU A 152 -3.03 20.16 5.24
N LEU A 153 -3.96 20.74 4.46
CA LEU A 153 -3.68 21.20 3.11
C LEU A 153 -2.56 22.25 3.08
N ARG A 154 -2.58 23.21 4.02
CA ARG A 154 -1.50 24.20 4.16
C ARG A 154 -0.17 23.53 4.48
N LEU A 155 -0.16 22.53 5.35
CA LEU A 155 1.05 21.80 5.72
C LEU A 155 1.63 21.05 4.49
N VAL A 156 0.79 20.32 3.78
CA VAL A 156 1.17 19.60 2.55
C VAL A 156 1.70 20.57 1.50
N LYS A 157 0.97 21.66 1.20
CA LYS A 157 1.43 22.70 0.27
C LYS A 157 2.75 23.34 0.70
N THR A 158 2.93 23.62 1.99
CA THR A 158 4.16 24.26 2.48
C THR A 158 5.38 23.34 2.35
N GLN A 159 5.23 22.06 2.71
CA GLN A 159 6.32 21.09 2.73
C GLN A 159 6.67 20.55 1.34
N TYR A 160 5.66 20.40 0.48
CA TYR A 160 5.74 19.64 -0.77
C TYR A 160 5.40 20.48 -2.01
N LYS A 161 5.46 21.82 -1.93
CA LYS A 161 5.18 22.74 -3.05
C LYS A 161 5.91 22.40 -4.36
N ASN A 162 7.09 21.78 -4.27
CA ASN A 162 7.93 21.48 -5.42
C ASN A 162 7.50 20.20 -6.16
N ILE A 163 6.57 19.43 -5.59
CA ILE A 163 6.14 18.14 -6.12
C ILE A 163 4.63 18.07 -6.38
N LEU A 164 3.85 19.00 -5.81
CA LEU A 164 2.41 19.05 -6.02
C LEU A 164 2.10 19.76 -7.35
N PRO A 165 1.07 19.32 -8.08
CA PRO A 165 0.50 20.11 -9.17
C PRO A 165 -0.01 21.45 -8.63
N ASP A 166 -0.32 22.39 -9.52
CA ASP A 166 -0.93 23.65 -9.10
C ASP A 166 -2.34 23.37 -8.55
N LEU A 167 -2.45 23.17 -7.23
CA LEU A 167 -3.68 22.89 -6.50
C LEU A 167 -4.51 24.17 -6.28
N SER A 168 -4.42 25.13 -7.19
CA SER A 168 -5.11 26.43 -7.11
C SER A 168 -6.61 26.28 -7.32
N ASP A 169 -7.05 25.25 -8.06
CA ASP A 169 -8.46 25.01 -8.39
C ASP A 169 -9.23 24.18 -7.33
N GLU A 170 -8.56 23.57 -6.35
CA GLU A 170 -9.20 22.69 -5.35
C GLU A 170 -9.65 23.40 -4.06
N ILE A 171 -9.55 24.74 -4.00
CA ILE A 171 -9.94 25.55 -2.82
C ILE A 171 -11.30 26.26 -3.01
N LEU A 172 -12.19 25.75 -3.86
CA LEU A 172 -13.55 26.30 -4.04
C LEU A 172 -14.63 25.35 -3.54
#